data_AF-D0VX13-F1
#
_entry.id   AF-D0VX13-F1
#
_cell.length_a   1.000
_cell.length_b   1.000
_cell.length_c   1.000
_cell.angle_alpha   90.00
_cell.angle_beta   90.00
_cell.angle_gamma   90.00
#
_symmetry.space_group_name_H-M   'P 1'
#
loop_
_entity.id
_entity.type
_entity.pdbx_description
1 polymer ?
#
loop_
_entity_poly.entity_id
_entity_poly.type
_entity_poly.pdbx_seq_one_letter_code
_entity_poly.pdbx_strand_id
1 'polypeptide(L)'
;GSHMTIEQMVDRLLSYPERTKMQILAPIVSGKKGTHAKTLEDIRKQGYVRVRIDREMRELTGDIELEKNKKHSIDVVVDRIIIKDGIAARLADSLETALKLADGKVVVDVIGEGELLFS
;
A
#
# COMPACT_ATOMS: atom_id res chain seq x y z
N GLY A 1 10.82 -12.40 -11.89
CA GLY A 1 9.44 -12.61 -11.44
C GLY A 1 8.53 -12.20 -12.57
N SER A 2 7.38 -12.84 -12.72
CA SER A 2 6.37 -12.42 -13.69
C SER A 2 5.93 -10.99 -13.38
N HIS A 3 6.25 -10.05 -14.27
CA HIS A 3 5.75 -8.68 -14.21
C HIS A 3 4.31 -8.67 -14.73
N MET A 4 3.37 -8.19 -13.92
CA MET A 4 1.99 -7.98 -14.36
C MET A 4 1.81 -6.55 -14.89
N THR A 5 0.97 -6.38 -15.90
CA THR A 5 0.52 -5.04 -16.30
C THR A 5 -0.51 -4.50 -15.31
N ILE A 6 -0.69 -3.17 -15.24
CA ILE A 6 -1.74 -2.57 -14.40
C ILE A 6 -3.11 -3.12 -14.78
N GLU A 7 -3.40 -3.28 -16.08
CA GLU A 7 -4.64 -3.88 -16.58
C GLU A 7 -4.87 -5.29 -16.00
N GLN A 8 -3.86 -6.16 -16.03
CA GLN A 8 -3.96 -7.50 -15.44
C GLN A 8 -4.18 -7.48 -13.92
N MET A 9 -3.55 -6.53 -13.22
CA MET A 9 -3.78 -6.35 -11.78
C MET A 9 -5.23 -5.90 -11.53
N VAL A 10 -5.74 -4.94 -12.31
CA VAL A 10 -7.13 -4.45 -12.20
C VAL A 10 -8.11 -5.59 -12.46
N ASP A 11 -7.95 -6.35 -13.54
CA ASP A 11 -8.83 -7.48 -13.86
C ASP A 11 -8.84 -8.52 -12.73
N ARG A 12 -7.67 -8.79 -12.15
CA ARG A 12 -7.55 -9.70 -11.00
C ARG A 12 -8.29 -9.18 -9.77
N LEU A 13 -8.26 -7.88 -9.50
CA LEU A 13 -8.96 -7.29 -8.34
C LEU A 13 -10.46 -7.18 -8.59
N LEU A 14 -10.89 -6.97 -9.84
CA LEU A 14 -12.30 -6.97 -10.22
C LEU A 14 -12.95 -8.36 -10.22
N SER A 15 -12.16 -9.45 -10.16
CA SER A 15 -12.71 -10.80 -10.00
C SER A 15 -13.26 -11.09 -8.61
N TYR A 16 -13.00 -10.22 -7.63
CA TYR A 16 -13.54 -10.35 -6.28
C TYR A 16 -15.03 -9.95 -6.25
N PRO A 17 -15.82 -10.51 -5.32
CA PRO A 17 -17.25 -10.18 -5.20
C PRO A 17 -17.50 -8.68 -5.01
N GLU A 18 -18.64 -8.20 -5.48
CA GLU A 18 -19.09 -6.83 -5.22
C GLU A 18 -19.08 -6.55 -3.70
N ARG A 19 -18.79 -5.30 -3.33
CA ARG A 19 -18.68 -4.81 -1.96
C ARG A 19 -17.47 -5.32 -1.18
N THR A 20 -16.58 -6.09 -1.80
CA THR A 20 -15.27 -6.44 -1.23
C THR A 20 -14.48 -5.17 -0.92
N LYS A 21 -13.98 -5.04 0.31
CA LYS A 21 -13.17 -3.90 0.75
C LYS A 21 -11.70 -4.23 0.54
N MET A 22 -10.95 -3.30 -0.03
CA MET A 22 -9.51 -3.45 -0.25
C MET A 22 -8.75 -2.20 0.17
N GLN A 23 -7.50 -2.40 0.59
CA GLN A 23 -6.53 -1.33 0.78
C GLN A 23 -5.40 -1.51 -0.23
N ILE A 24 -5.09 -0.45 -0.99
CA ILE A 24 -3.96 -0.42 -1.92
C ILE A 24 -2.78 0.19 -1.17
N LEU A 25 -1.69 -0.56 -1.06
CA LEU A 25 -0.57 -0.25 -0.20
C LEU A 25 0.75 -0.23 -0.98
N ALA A 26 1.57 0.79 -0.75
CA ALA A 26 2.90 0.90 -1.31
C ALA A 26 3.96 0.48 -0.27
N PRO A 27 4.60 -0.70 -0.38
CA PRO A 27 5.56 -1.21 0.59
C PRO A 27 6.94 -0.53 0.47
N ILE A 28 7.06 0.70 0.96
CA ILE A 28 8.27 1.53 0.83
C ILE A 28 9.44 1.05 1.70
N VAL A 29 9.16 0.30 2.77
CA VAL A 29 10.17 -0.36 3.60
C VAL A 29 9.70 -1.78 3.90
N SER A 30 10.56 -2.77 3.67
CA SER A 30 10.24 -4.18 3.96
C SER A 30 11.34 -4.83 4.79
N GLY A 31 11.06 -5.10 6.06
CA GLY A 31 11.95 -5.84 6.96
C GLY A 31 13.33 -5.22 7.17
N LYS A 32 13.44 -3.89 7.15
CA LYS A 32 14.72 -3.18 7.32
C LYS A 32 14.87 -2.65 8.74
N LYS A 33 16.08 -2.78 9.30
CA LYS A 33 16.41 -2.15 10.58
C LYS A 33 16.50 -0.63 10.44
N GLY A 34 16.10 0.10 11.47
CA GLY A 34 16.29 1.55 11.54
C GLY A 34 15.05 2.30 12.01
N THR A 35 15.24 3.58 12.30
CA THR A 35 14.14 4.47 12.74
C THR A 35 13.24 4.91 11.59
N HIS A 36 13.75 4.87 10.34
CA HIS A 36 13.06 5.31 9.11
C HIS A 36 12.47 6.73 9.18
N ALA A 37 12.99 7.59 10.06
CA ALA A 37 12.45 8.92 10.33
C ALA A 37 12.39 9.80 9.07
N LYS A 38 13.46 9.82 8.27
CA LYS A 38 13.49 10.54 6.99
C LYS A 38 12.43 10.02 6.01
N THR A 39 12.29 8.70 5.90
CA THR A 39 11.29 8.09 5.03
C THR A 39 9.86 8.47 5.45
N LEU A 40 9.56 8.44 6.75
CA LEU A 40 8.26 8.86 7.29
C LEU A 40 7.99 10.36 7.10
N GLU A 41 9.02 11.20 7.23
CA GLU A 41 8.92 12.63 6.95
C GLU A 41 8.68 12.91 5.46
N ASP A 42 9.38 12.22 4.57
CA ASP A 42 9.28 12.43 3.12
C ASP A 42 7.89 12.06 2.60
N ILE A 43 7.29 10.96 3.07
CA ILE A 43 5.90 10.60 2.69
C ILE A 43 4.86 11.57 3.29
N ARG A 44 5.10 12.10 4.49
CA ARG A 44 4.25 13.13 5.09
C ARG A 44 4.28 14.41 4.26
N LYS A 45 5.45 14.84 3.79
CA LYS A 45 5.61 16.00 2.89
C LYS A 45 4.92 15.81 1.54
N GLN A 46 4.79 14.57 1.07
CA GLN A 46 4.03 14.23 -0.14
C GLN A 46 2.50 14.27 0.08
N GLY A 47 2.03 14.54 1.31
CA GLY A 47 0.60 14.68 1.63
C GLY A 47 -0.09 13.37 2.03
N TYR A 48 0.65 12.26 2.17
CA TYR A 48 0.07 11.03 2.69
C TYR A 48 -0.24 11.18 4.18
N VAL A 49 -1.39 10.65 4.58
CA VAL A 49 -1.93 10.79 5.94
C VAL A 49 -1.89 9.50 6.74
N ARG A 50 -1.76 8.34 6.10
CA ARG A 50 -1.86 7.03 6.76
C ARG A 50 -0.81 6.05 6.24
N VAL A 51 -0.27 5.28 7.17
CA VAL A 51 0.68 4.20 6.92
C VAL A 51 0.25 2.96 7.68
N ARG A 52 0.80 1.82 7.28
CA ARG A 52 0.78 0.58 8.03
C ARG A 52 2.22 0.26 8.42
N ILE A 53 2.51 0.21 9.71
CA ILE A 53 3.84 -0.09 10.23
C ILE A 53 3.75 -1.39 11.00
N ASP A 54 4.54 -2.39 10.60
CA ASP A 54 4.55 -3.71 11.23
C ASP A 54 3.14 -4.33 11.36
N ARG A 55 2.35 -4.18 10.30
CA ARG A 55 0.93 -4.59 10.20
C ARG A 55 -0.06 -3.77 11.03
N GLU A 56 0.38 -2.73 11.72
CA GLU A 56 -0.48 -1.83 12.48
C GLU A 56 -0.76 -0.54 11.69
N MET A 57 -2.04 -0.20 11.54
CA MET A 57 -2.45 1.05 10.90
C MET A 57 -2.15 2.24 11.80
N ARG A 58 -1.47 3.26 11.27
CA ARG A 58 -1.15 4.51 11.97
C ARG A 58 -1.46 5.71 11.09
N GLU A 59 -1.80 6.82 11.74
CA GLU A 59 -1.87 8.12 11.09
C GLU A 59 -0.47 8.75 11.09
N LEU A 60 -0.12 9.45 10.01
CA LEU A 60 1.11 10.23 9.89
C LEU A 60 0.99 11.59 10.61
N THR A 61 0.25 11.60 11.72
CA THR A 61 0.06 12.75 12.60
C THR A 61 0.92 12.58 13.84
N GLY A 62 1.65 13.62 14.24
CA GLY A 62 2.58 13.55 15.36
C GLY A 62 3.87 12.81 15.03
N ASP A 63 4.62 12.43 16.07
CA ASP A 63 5.90 11.75 15.94
C ASP A 63 5.73 10.23 16.02
N ILE A 64 6.11 9.54 14.94
CA ILE A 64 6.23 8.09 14.90
C ILE A 64 7.69 7.73 15.17
N GLU A 65 7.94 7.12 16.32
CA GLU A 65 9.26 6.63 16.70
C GLU A 65 9.36 5.11 16.51
N LEU A 66 10.36 4.68 15.73
CA LEU A 66 10.69 3.27 15.51
C LEU A 66 12.05 2.95 16.12
N GLU A 67 12.20 1.72 16.62
CA GLU A 67 13.42 1.31 17.30
C GLU A 67 14.54 1.02 16.29
N LYS A 68 15.67 1.72 16.43
CA LYS A 68 16.82 1.63 15.49
C LYS A 68 17.29 0.20 15.20
N ASN A 69 17.24 -0.70 16.19
CA ASN A 69 17.83 -2.04 16.08
C ASN A 69 16.83 -3.14 15.66
N LYS A 70 15.54 -2.81 15.54
CA LYS A 70 14.49 -3.73 15.10
C LYS A 70 14.20 -3.58 13.63
N LYS A 71 13.82 -4.69 12.99
CA LYS A 71 13.34 -4.67 11.60
C LYS A 71 11.91 -4.15 11.60
N HIS A 72 11.65 -3.22 10.69
CA HIS A 72 10.33 -2.65 10.46
C HIS A 72 9.91 -2.83 9.00
N SER A 73 8.61 -2.93 8.78
CA SER A 73 7.97 -2.79 7.47
C SER A 73 7.03 -1.60 7.50
N ILE A 74 7.04 -0.78 6.44
CA ILE A 74 6.22 0.43 6.33
C ILE A 74 5.55 0.41 4.96
N ASP A 75 4.22 0.37 4.98
CA ASP A 75 3.40 0.47 3.79
C ASP A 75 2.64 1.80 3.81
N VAL A 76 2.69 2.57 2.73
CA VAL A 76 1.85 3.77 2.58
C VAL A 76 0.47 3.34 2.12
N VAL A 77 -0.57 3.86 2.77
CA VAL A 77 -1.95 3.57 2.37
C VAL A 77 -2.32 4.55 1.25
N VAL A 78 -2.32 4.06 0.01
CA VAL A 78 -2.58 4.88 -1.18
C VAL A 78 -4.06 5.09 -1.38
N ASP A 79 -4.86 4.02 -1.32
CA ASP A 79 -6.31 4.12 -1.44
C ASP A 79 -7.03 3.04 -0.62
N ARG A 80 -8.31 3.28 -0.34
CA ARG A 80 -9.25 2.34 0.23
C ARG A 80 -10.48 2.32 -0.65
N ILE A 81 -10.73 1.15 -1.21
CA ILE A 81 -11.76 0.99 -2.23
C ILE A 81 -12.73 -0.10 -1.81
N ILE A 82 -13.90 -0.04 -2.42
CA ILE A 82 -14.93 -1.05 -2.35
C ILE A 82 -15.17 -1.47 -3.80
N ILE A 83 -15.06 -2.77 -4.09
CA ILE A 83 -15.35 -3.31 -5.42
C ILE A 83 -16.81 -3.04 -5.75
N LYS A 84 -17.03 -2.40 -6.90
CA LYS A 84 -18.32 -2.05 -7.47
C LYS A 84 -18.13 -1.70 -8.95
N ASP A 85 -19.22 -1.66 -9.69
CA ASP A 85 -19.19 -1.26 -11.10
C ASP A 85 -18.57 0.13 -11.29
N GLY A 86 -17.74 0.26 -12.34
CA GLY A 86 -17.07 1.51 -12.70
C GLY A 86 -15.84 1.88 -11.86
N ILE A 87 -15.39 1.02 -10.92
CA ILE A 87 -14.20 1.31 -10.09
C ILE A 87 -12.86 1.14 -10.81
N ALA A 88 -12.85 0.54 -12.01
CA ALA A 88 -11.65 0.11 -12.74
C ALA A 88 -10.62 1.24 -12.94
N ALA A 89 -11.04 2.42 -13.38
CA ALA A 89 -10.13 3.55 -13.60
C ALA A 89 -9.46 4.02 -12.30
N ARG A 90 -10.23 4.15 -11.21
CA ARG A 90 -9.69 4.52 -9.89
C ARG A 90 -8.73 3.46 -9.34
N LEU A 91 -9.03 2.19 -9.59
CA LEU A 91 -8.16 1.07 -9.27
C LEU A 91 -6.82 1.22 -10.00
N ALA A 92 -6.85 1.46 -11.32
CA ALA A 92 -5.65 1.65 -12.13
C ALA A 92 -4.80 2.83 -11.62
N ASP A 93 -5.40 3.99 -11.38
CA ASP A 93 -4.72 5.18 -10.87
C ASP A 93 -4.05 4.93 -9.51
N SER A 94 -4.74 4.20 -8.62
CA SER A 94 -4.24 3.85 -7.29
C SER A 94 -3.08 2.86 -7.36
N LEU A 95 -3.18 1.85 -8.22
CA LEU A 95 -2.11 0.89 -8.46
C LEU A 95 -0.88 1.57 -9.06
N GLU A 96 -1.06 2.43 -10.06
CA GLU A 96 0.03 3.20 -10.67
C GLU A 96 0.76 4.05 -9.62
N THR A 97 -0.01 4.74 -8.77
CA THR A 97 0.54 5.55 -7.68
C THR A 97 1.35 4.70 -6.69
N ALA A 98 0.80 3.55 -6.27
CA ALA A 98 1.48 2.66 -5.34
C ALA A 98 2.77 2.06 -5.93
N LEU A 99 2.71 1.60 -7.18
CA LEU A 99 3.85 1.06 -7.92
C LEU A 99 4.96 2.10 -8.05
N LYS A 100 4.62 3.35 -8.41
CA LYS A 100 5.61 4.45 -8.48
C LYS A 100 6.25 4.74 -7.13
N LEU A 101 5.47 4.70 -6.04
CA LEU A 101 5.95 5.03 -4.71
C LEU A 101 6.87 3.95 -4.09
N ALA A 102 6.66 2.68 -4.46
CA ALA A 102 7.39 1.54 -3.88
C ALA A 102 8.20 0.75 -4.93
N ASP A 103 8.75 1.44 -5.92
CA ASP A 103 9.71 0.90 -6.90
C ASP A 103 9.20 -0.37 -7.61
N GLY A 104 8.00 -0.25 -8.18
CA GLY A 104 7.35 -1.31 -8.96
C GLY A 104 6.68 -2.39 -8.10
N LYS A 105 6.43 -2.15 -6.81
CA LYS A 105 5.73 -3.10 -5.94
C LYS A 105 4.46 -2.50 -5.37
N VAL A 106 3.44 -3.33 -5.22
CA VAL A 106 2.19 -2.95 -4.55
C VAL A 106 1.66 -4.15 -3.78
N VAL A 107 1.15 -3.89 -2.58
CA VAL A 107 0.41 -4.85 -1.77
C VAL A 107 -1.05 -4.45 -1.80
N VAL A 108 -1.94 -5.41 -2.05
CA VAL A 108 -3.38 -5.21 -1.93
C VAL A 108 -3.89 -6.07 -0.79
N ASP A 109 -4.34 -5.42 0.27
CA ASP A 109 -4.94 -6.08 1.44
C ASP A 109 -6.45 -6.21 1.21
N VAL A 110 -6.89 -7.44 0.92
CA VAL A 110 -8.30 -7.79 0.75
C VAL A 110 -8.88 -8.11 2.12
N ILE A 111 -9.73 -7.23 2.62
CA ILE A 111 -10.21 -7.27 4.00
C ILE A 111 -11.01 -8.56 4.24
N GLY A 112 -10.48 -9.41 5.12
CA GLY A 112 -11.07 -10.69 5.50
C GLY A 112 -10.59 -11.90 4.69
N GLU A 113 -9.77 -11.69 3.65
CA GLU A 113 -9.22 -12.78 2.82
C GLU A 113 -7.69 -12.87 2.92
N GLY A 114 -7.00 -11.73 2.92
CA GLY A 114 -5.54 -11.66 3.01
C GLY A 114 -4.90 -10.73 1.98
N GLU A 115 -3.59 -10.87 1.81
CA GLU A 115 -2.79 -9.95 1.01
C GLU A 115 -2.39 -10.55 -0.34
N LEU A 116 -2.46 -9.72 -1.37
CA LEU A 116 -1.87 -9.97 -2.68
C LEU A 116 -0.64 -9.09 -2.85
N LEU A 117 0.44 -9.65 -3.39
CA LEU A 117 1.63 -8.90 -3.79
C LEU A 117 1.72 -8.89 -5.31
N PHE A 118 1.83 -7.70 -5.89
CA PHE A 118 2.09 -7.53 -7.32
C PHE A 118 3.46 -6.85 -7.55
N SER A 119 4.07 -7.17 -8.68
CA SER A 119 5.33 -6.61 -9.20
C SER A 119 5.39 -6.66 -10.70
#